data_AF-A0A7S7QRZ2-F1
#
_entry.id   AF-A0A7S7QRZ2-F1
#
_cell.length_a   1.000
_cell.length_b   1.000
_cell.length_c   1.000
_cell.angle_alpha   90.00
_cell.angle_beta   90.00
_cell.angle_gamma   90.00
#
_symmetry.space_group_name_H-M   'P 1'
#
loop_
_entity.id
_entity.type
_entity.pdbx_description
1 polymer ?
#
loop_
_entity_poly.entity_id
_entity_poly.type
_entity_poly.pdbx_seq_one_letter_code
_entity_poly.pdbx_strand_id
1 'polypeptide(L)'
;MSRKISLMADQRGAVALEVPAVWLFLMLLVILPLADIAIVGFRYISAYQALRTFGQSILYSPPPDVTNASTWSATVTAKADSRYPIPSVKLVCGESNAVCDSTNSAATQPKYYVYTTTITVTPLVLRSVLCTSSNSNPCSFTLTYSERFQ
;
A
#
# COMPACT_ATOMS: atom_id res chain seq x y z
N MET A 1 4.83 16.23 72.41
CA MET A 1 3.96 15.53 71.42
C MET A 1 4.59 15.69 70.04
N SER A 2 5.07 14.60 69.45
CA SER A 2 5.70 14.60 68.12
C SER A 2 4.63 14.56 67.03
N ARG A 3 4.50 15.63 66.23
CA ARG A 3 3.58 15.71 65.09
C ARG A 3 4.15 14.84 63.96
N LYS A 4 3.62 13.63 63.79
CA LYS A 4 3.82 12.84 62.56
C LYS A 4 3.01 13.52 61.45
N ILE A 5 3.66 14.41 60.71
CA ILE A 5 3.06 15.01 59.51
C ILE A 5 3.04 13.91 58.44
N SER A 6 1.85 13.47 58.07
CA SER A 6 1.66 12.45 57.03
C SER A 6 2.00 13.06 55.68
N LEU A 7 3.07 12.56 55.05
CA LEU A 7 3.45 12.88 53.67
C LEU A 7 2.32 12.52 52.66
N MET A 8 1.37 11.66 53.05
CA MET A 8 0.20 11.34 52.23
C MET A 8 -0.92 12.40 52.26
N ALA A 9 -0.84 13.38 53.15
CA ALA A 9 -1.80 14.50 53.18
C ALA A 9 -1.42 15.64 52.21
N ASP A 10 -0.21 15.61 51.63
CA ASP A 10 0.23 16.64 50.69
C ASP A 10 -0.22 16.28 49.26
N GLN A 11 -1.43 16.72 48.92
CA GLN A 11 -2.04 16.53 47.59
C GLN A 11 -1.23 17.18 46.45
N ARG A 12 -0.26 18.05 46.76
CA ARG A 12 0.58 18.73 45.77
C ARG A 12 1.47 17.76 44.99
N GLY A 13 1.90 16.67 45.61
CA GLY A 13 2.69 15.61 44.95
C GLY A 13 1.88 14.73 43.99
N ALA A 14 0.60 14.47 44.32
CA ALA A 14 -0.31 13.75 43.44
C ALA A 14 -0.66 14.59 42.20
N VAL A 15 -0.99 15.88 42.39
CA VAL A 15 -1.24 16.82 41.29
C VAL A 15 -0.01 16.99 40.40
N ALA A 16 1.20 16.97 40.96
CA ALA A 16 2.43 17.05 40.17
C ALA A 16 2.70 15.81 39.30
N LEU A 17 2.16 14.64 39.65
CA LEU A 17 2.31 13.40 38.88
C LEU A 17 1.17 13.20 37.87
N GLU A 18 0.00 13.78 38.14
CA GLU A 18 -1.14 13.80 37.23
C GLU A 18 -0.86 14.63 35.97
N VAL A 19 -0.21 15.79 36.08
CA VAL A 19 0.05 16.65 34.91
C VAL A 19 0.91 15.96 33.84
N PRO A 20 2.07 15.32 34.16
CA PRO A 20 2.84 14.56 33.18
C PRO A 20 2.07 13.36 32.60
N ALA A 21 1.26 12.69 33.42
CA ALA A 21 0.47 11.54 32.98
C ALA A 21 -0.62 11.96 31.97
N VAL A 22 -1.35 13.03 32.26
CA VAL A 22 -2.36 13.60 31.36
C VAL A 22 -1.70 14.13 30.09
N TRP A 23 -0.56 14.83 30.21
CA TRP A 23 0.18 15.32 29.05
C TRP A 23 0.65 14.18 28.14
N LEU A 24 1.20 13.10 28.71
CA LEU A 24 1.61 11.93 27.95
C LEU A 24 0.43 11.25 27.27
N PHE A 25 -0.71 11.13 27.96
CA PHE A 25 -1.94 10.60 27.40
C PHE A 25 -2.43 11.44 26.21
N LEU A 26 -2.46 12.78 26.34
CA LEU A 26 -2.83 13.68 25.26
C LEU A 26 -1.87 13.58 24.07
N MET A 27 -0.56 13.48 24.33
CA MET A 27 0.44 13.28 23.29
C MET A 27 0.24 11.96 22.55
N LEU A 28 0.01 10.85 23.26
CA LEU A 28 -0.26 9.55 22.63
C LEU A 28 -1.55 9.57 21.81
N LEU A 29 -2.58 10.26 22.29
CA LEU A 29 -3.86 10.39 21.59
C LEU A 29 -3.69 11.07 20.22
N VAL A 30 -2.72 11.99 20.09
CA VAL A 30 -2.41 12.67 18.81
C VAL A 30 -1.40 11.90 17.96
N ILE A 31 -0.33 11.38 18.58
CA ILE A 31 0.79 10.76 17.86
C ILE A 31 0.40 9.39 17.30
N LEU A 32 -0.39 8.59 18.01
CA LEU A 32 -0.74 7.23 17.55
C LEU A 32 -1.60 7.24 16.27
N PRO A 33 -2.67 8.04 16.15
CA PRO A 33 -3.41 8.16 14.89
C PRO A 33 -2.56 8.74 13.76
N LEU A 34 -1.67 9.70 14.07
CA LEU A 34 -0.80 10.29 13.06
C LEU A 34 0.21 9.28 12.51
N ALA A 35 0.77 8.43 13.38
CA ALA A 35 1.64 7.34 12.99
C ALA A 35 0.93 6.33 12.09
N ASP A 36 -0.32 5.98 12.39
CA ASP A 36 -1.13 5.10 11.52
C ASP A 36 -1.28 5.68 10.12
N ILE A 37 -1.64 6.96 9.99
CA ILE A 37 -1.78 7.63 8.68
C ILE A 37 -0.45 7.65 7.94
N ALA A 38 0.65 7.97 8.62
CA ALA A 38 1.98 8.01 8.03
C ALA A 38 2.39 6.64 7.49
N ILE A 39 2.20 5.56 8.27
CA ILE A 39 2.53 4.18 7.85
C ILE A 39 1.72 3.80 6.62
N VAL A 40 0.41 4.07 6.61
CA VAL A 40 -0.44 3.79 5.43
C VAL A 40 0.04 4.59 4.22
N GLY A 41 0.33 5.87 4.38
CA GLY A 41 0.84 6.74 3.32
C GLY A 41 2.15 6.22 2.72
N PHE A 42 3.12 5.85 3.56
CA PHE A 42 4.39 5.29 3.09
C PHE A 42 4.19 3.98 2.34
N ARG A 43 3.34 3.08 2.84
CA ARG A 43 3.02 1.80 2.16
C ARG A 43 2.36 2.02 0.80
N TYR A 44 1.46 2.99 0.71
CA TYR A 44 0.80 3.34 -0.54
C TYR A 44 1.80 3.89 -1.57
N ILE A 45 2.60 4.88 -1.17
CA ILE A 45 3.58 5.52 -2.07
C ILE A 45 4.62 4.50 -2.53
N SER A 46 5.14 3.67 -1.62
CA SER A 46 6.14 2.66 -1.96
C SER A 46 5.60 1.60 -2.93
N ALA A 47 4.35 1.17 -2.74
CA ALA A 47 3.70 0.24 -3.67
C ALA A 47 3.45 0.87 -5.03
N TYR A 48 3.00 2.13 -5.07
CA TYR A 48 2.80 2.86 -6.31
C TYR A 48 4.12 3.07 -7.07
N GLN A 49 5.19 3.37 -6.36
CA GLN A 49 6.51 3.49 -6.96
C GLN A 49 7.02 2.15 -7.48
N ALA A 50 6.80 1.05 -6.76
CA ALA A 50 7.14 -0.29 -7.23
C ALA A 50 6.39 -0.66 -8.53
N LEU A 51 5.09 -0.33 -8.61
CA LEU A 51 4.30 -0.48 -9.84
C LEU A 51 4.92 0.30 -11.01
N ARG A 52 5.27 1.58 -10.79
CA ARG A 52 5.90 2.39 -11.83
C ARG A 52 7.27 1.85 -12.26
N THR A 53 8.11 1.45 -11.32
CA THR A 53 9.43 0.85 -11.62
C THR A 53 9.28 -0.45 -12.40
N PHE A 54 8.26 -1.24 -12.09
CA PHE A 54 7.92 -2.44 -12.85
C PHE A 54 7.52 -2.10 -14.30
N GLY A 55 6.66 -1.11 -14.53
CA GLY A 55 6.32 -0.63 -15.87
C GLY A 55 7.55 -0.22 -16.69
N GLN A 56 8.45 0.54 -16.08
CA GLN A 56 9.72 0.93 -16.71
C GLN A 56 10.62 -0.30 -17.00
N SER A 57 10.66 -1.29 -16.11
CA SER A 57 11.45 -2.51 -16.32
C SER A 57 10.99 -3.31 -17.55
N ILE A 58 9.69 -3.31 -17.83
CA ILE A 58 9.10 -3.94 -19.01
C ILE A 58 9.44 -3.14 -20.27
N LEU A 59 9.43 -1.81 -20.18
CA LEU A 59 9.75 -0.93 -21.30
C LEU A 59 11.21 -1.09 -21.76
N TYR A 60 12.16 -1.19 -20.82
CA TYR A 60 13.59 -1.32 -21.13
C TYR A 60 14.04 -2.75 -21.42
N SER A 61 13.32 -3.76 -20.92
CA SER A 61 13.63 -5.18 -21.13
C SER A 61 12.35 -5.92 -21.48
N PRO A 62 11.80 -5.68 -22.69
CA PRO A 62 10.61 -6.37 -23.13
C PRO A 62 10.88 -7.87 -23.29
N PRO A 63 9.90 -8.74 -22.99
CA PRO A 63 10.00 -10.16 -23.28
C PRO A 63 10.20 -10.40 -24.77
N PRO A 64 10.90 -11.49 -25.15
CA PRO A 64 11.26 -11.77 -26.54
C PRO A 64 10.06 -12.05 -27.46
N ASP A 65 8.90 -12.39 -26.90
CA ASP A 65 7.66 -12.65 -27.65
C ASP A 65 6.51 -11.79 -27.09
N VAL A 66 6.12 -10.76 -27.85
CA VAL A 66 4.99 -9.86 -27.57
C VAL A 66 3.73 -10.22 -28.38
N THR A 67 3.75 -11.37 -29.06
CA THR A 67 2.63 -11.92 -29.84
C THR A 67 1.90 -13.03 -29.10
N ASN A 68 2.56 -13.67 -28.12
CA ASN A 68 1.93 -14.63 -27.23
C ASN A 68 1.72 -14.04 -25.82
N ALA A 69 0.49 -13.63 -25.52
CA ALA A 69 0.13 -13.00 -24.25
C ALA A 69 0.41 -13.90 -23.03
N SER A 70 0.34 -15.23 -23.19
CA SER A 70 0.52 -16.17 -22.08
C SER A 70 1.99 -16.25 -21.62
N THR A 71 2.93 -16.47 -22.54
CA THR A 71 4.37 -16.52 -22.26
C THR A 71 4.90 -15.16 -21.82
N TRP A 72 4.36 -14.09 -22.41
CA TRP A 72 4.65 -12.71 -22.01
C TRP A 72 4.25 -12.46 -20.55
N SER A 73 3.01 -12.80 -20.17
CA SER A 73 2.51 -12.57 -18.81
C SER A 73 3.32 -13.32 -17.76
N ALA A 74 3.69 -14.58 -18.02
CA ALA A 74 4.54 -15.37 -17.12
C ALA A 74 5.94 -14.75 -16.93
N THR A 75 6.58 -14.33 -18.03
CA THR A 75 7.93 -13.71 -18.00
C THR A 75 7.94 -12.40 -17.24
N VAL A 76 6.90 -11.59 -17.41
CA VAL A 76 6.78 -10.29 -16.76
C VAL A 76 6.40 -10.43 -15.29
N THR A 77 5.55 -11.38 -14.95
CA THR A 77 5.21 -11.68 -13.55
C THR A 77 6.45 -12.12 -12.75
N ALA A 78 7.38 -12.85 -13.38
CA ALA A 78 8.66 -13.23 -12.77
C ALA A 78 9.60 -12.05 -12.45
N LYS A 79 9.40 -10.88 -13.08
CA LYS A 79 10.18 -9.66 -12.80
C LYS A 79 9.62 -8.84 -11.62
N ALA A 80 8.43 -9.18 -11.10
CA ALA A 80 7.82 -8.43 -10.01
C ALA A 80 8.64 -8.57 -8.71
N ASP A 81 8.75 -7.48 -7.93
CA ASP A 81 9.38 -7.55 -6.60
C ASP A 81 8.52 -8.42 -5.67
N SER A 82 9.15 -9.38 -4.99
CA SER A 82 8.54 -10.22 -3.97
C SER A 82 7.76 -9.46 -2.88
N ARG A 83 8.15 -8.21 -2.60
CA ARG A 83 7.51 -7.34 -1.60
C ARG A 83 6.20 -6.73 -2.08
N TYR A 84 6.02 -6.61 -3.39
CA TYR A 84 4.82 -6.10 -4.04
C TYR A 84 4.41 -7.07 -5.15
N PRO A 85 3.90 -8.26 -4.78
CA PRO A 85 3.57 -9.27 -5.75
C PRO A 85 2.50 -8.72 -6.71
N ILE A 86 2.70 -9.01 -7.99
CA ILE A 86 1.75 -8.71 -9.05
C ILE A 86 1.21 -10.07 -9.50
N PRO A 87 0.03 -10.50 -9.06
CA PRO A 87 -0.45 -11.87 -9.27
C PRO A 87 -0.83 -12.13 -10.74
N SER A 88 -1.17 -11.09 -11.48
CA SER A 88 -1.54 -11.19 -12.90
C SER A 88 -1.25 -9.89 -13.61
N VAL A 89 -0.72 -9.99 -14.83
CA VAL A 89 -0.56 -8.87 -15.76
C VAL A 89 -1.41 -9.15 -16.98
N LYS A 90 -2.28 -8.20 -17.34
CA LYS A 90 -3.11 -8.25 -18.54
C LYS A 90 -2.52 -7.33 -19.58
N LEU A 91 -2.28 -7.85 -20.78
CA LEU A 91 -1.96 -7.05 -21.94
C LEU A 91 -3.27 -6.78 -22.70
N VAL A 92 -3.51 -5.52 -23.04
CA VAL A 92 -4.70 -5.02 -23.73
C VAL A 92 -4.27 -4.51 -25.10
N CYS A 93 -4.93 -4.98 -26.16
CA CYS A 93 -4.60 -4.70 -27.56
C CYS A 93 -5.72 -3.89 -28.22
N GLY A 94 -5.33 -2.85 -28.95
CA GLY A 94 -6.21 -2.07 -29.81
C GLY A 94 -7.06 -1.04 -29.09
N GLU A 95 -7.83 -0.28 -29.88
CA GLU A 95 -8.70 0.80 -29.37
C GLU A 95 -9.97 0.27 -28.69
N SER A 96 -10.29 -1.02 -28.86
CA SER A 96 -11.45 -1.68 -28.25
C SER A 96 -11.21 -2.11 -26.78
N ASN A 97 -10.03 -1.84 -26.22
CA ASN A 97 -9.63 -2.25 -24.86
C ASN A 97 -9.81 -3.76 -24.59
N ALA A 98 -9.66 -4.59 -25.64
CA ALA A 98 -9.75 -6.04 -25.51
C ALA A 98 -8.45 -6.63 -24.96
N VAL A 99 -8.55 -7.71 -24.17
CA VAL A 99 -7.37 -8.49 -23.76
C VAL A 99 -6.72 -9.09 -25.01
N CYS A 100 -5.39 -9.04 -25.09
CA CYS A 100 -4.67 -9.57 -26.25
C CYS A 100 -4.80 -11.09 -26.36
N ASP A 101 -5.08 -11.55 -27.56
CA ASP A 101 -5.12 -12.93 -28.00
C ASP A 101 -4.41 -13.07 -29.37
N SER A 102 -4.32 -14.29 -29.91
CA SER A 102 -3.65 -14.54 -31.19
C SER A 102 -4.27 -13.82 -32.40
N THR A 103 -5.47 -13.26 -32.25
CA THR A 103 -6.29 -12.65 -33.31
C THR A 103 -6.18 -11.12 -33.32
N ASN A 104 -5.91 -10.49 -32.18
CA ASN A 104 -5.79 -9.03 -32.02
C ASN A 104 -4.38 -8.56 -31.61
N SER A 105 -3.37 -9.44 -31.57
CA SER A 105 -2.00 -9.10 -31.15
C SER A 105 -1.12 -8.45 -32.24
N ALA A 106 -1.72 -7.96 -33.33
CA ALA A 106 -1.00 -7.39 -34.46
C ALA A 106 -0.05 -6.26 -34.04
N ALA A 107 1.14 -6.20 -34.65
CA ALA A 107 2.20 -5.25 -34.30
C ALA A 107 1.83 -3.77 -34.56
N THR A 108 0.79 -3.52 -35.34
CA THR A 108 0.29 -2.18 -35.72
C THR A 108 -0.73 -1.62 -34.74
N GLN A 109 -1.20 -2.40 -33.75
CA GLN A 109 -2.20 -1.94 -32.77
C GLN A 109 -1.54 -1.41 -31.49
N PRO A 110 -2.12 -0.36 -30.87
CA PRO A 110 -1.63 0.16 -29.59
C PRO A 110 -1.79 -0.90 -28.49
N LYS A 111 -0.79 -0.99 -27.60
CA LYS A 111 -0.71 -2.01 -26.56
C LYS A 111 -0.57 -1.37 -25.18
N TYR A 112 -1.41 -1.80 -24.24
CA TYR A 112 -1.41 -1.34 -22.86
C TYR A 112 -1.17 -2.51 -21.90
N TYR A 113 -0.40 -2.27 -20.86
CA TYR A 113 -0.29 -3.20 -19.73
C TYR A 113 -1.19 -2.72 -18.61
N VAL A 114 -1.97 -3.64 -18.04
CA VAL A 114 -2.78 -3.40 -16.86
C VAL A 114 -2.42 -4.46 -15.83
N TYR A 115 -2.05 -4.01 -14.64
CA TYR A 115 -1.71 -4.89 -13.54
C TYR A 115 -2.13 -4.29 -12.21
N THR A 116 -2.22 -5.17 -11.21
CA THR A 116 -2.64 -4.79 -9.87
C THR A 116 -1.66 -5.31 -8.85
N THR A 117 -1.50 -4.59 -7.74
CA THR A 117 -0.84 -5.09 -6.55
C THR A 117 -1.74 -4.83 -5.35
N THR A 118 -1.62 -5.68 -4.33
CA THR A 118 -2.40 -5.53 -3.10
C THR A 118 -1.48 -5.18 -1.96
N ILE A 119 -1.78 -4.07 -1.28
CA ILE A 119 -1.13 -3.70 -0.03
C ILE A 119 -2.05 -4.06 1.13
N THR A 120 -1.46 -4.52 2.23
CA THR A 120 -2.19 -4.75 3.48
C THR A 120 -1.63 -3.85 4.54
N VAL A 121 -2.52 -3.14 5.23
CA VAL A 121 -2.16 -2.24 6.32
C VAL A 121 -2.67 -2.79 7.64
N THR A 122 -1.97 -2.50 8.73
CA THR A 122 -2.36 -2.94 10.08
C THR A 122 -2.32 -1.75 11.04
N PRO A 123 -3.28 -0.82 10.93
CA PRO A 123 -3.34 0.33 11.82
C PRO A 123 -3.61 -0.09 13.26
N LEU A 124 -3.08 0.67 14.22
CA LEU A 124 -3.23 0.43 15.65
C LEU A 124 -4.54 1.00 16.20
N VAL A 125 -4.85 2.25 15.86
CA VAL A 125 -5.98 3.02 16.43
C VAL A 125 -7.05 3.29 15.38
N LEU A 126 -6.66 3.62 14.15
CA LEU A 126 -7.57 4.05 13.08
C LEU A 126 -8.16 2.89 12.26
N ARG A 127 -8.29 1.67 12.82
CA ARG A 127 -8.80 0.50 12.10
C ARG A 127 -10.17 0.73 11.47
N SER A 128 -11.12 1.30 12.20
CA SER A 128 -12.48 1.52 11.70
C SER A 128 -12.56 2.53 10.55
N VAL A 129 -11.57 3.42 10.45
CA VAL A 129 -11.52 4.48 9.41
C VAL A 129 -10.68 4.03 8.22
N LEU A 130 -9.54 3.41 8.47
CA LEU A 130 -8.56 3.02 7.46
C LEU A 130 -8.79 1.60 6.90
N CYS A 131 -9.59 0.76 7.56
CA CYS A 131 -9.93 -0.57 7.06
C CYS A 131 -11.39 -0.60 6.58
N THR A 132 -11.64 0.07 5.46
CA THR A 132 -12.98 0.22 4.85
C THR A 132 -13.06 -0.44 3.47
N SER A 133 -12.06 -1.23 3.10
CA SER A 133 -12.02 -1.92 1.82
C SER A 133 -13.19 -2.91 1.69
N SER A 134 -13.79 -2.98 0.51
CA SER A 134 -14.84 -3.95 0.16
C SER A 134 -14.29 -5.35 -0.16
N ASN A 135 -12.98 -5.55 -0.05
CA ASN A 135 -12.32 -6.84 -0.27
C ASN A 135 -12.58 -7.82 0.90
N SER A 136 -12.20 -9.09 0.69
CA SER A 136 -12.23 -10.14 1.72
C SER A 136 -11.43 -9.80 2.99
N ASN A 137 -10.45 -8.90 2.88
CA ASN A 137 -9.78 -8.28 4.01
C ASN A 137 -10.02 -6.74 3.98
N PRO A 138 -10.70 -6.18 5.00
CA PRO A 138 -11.07 -4.77 5.01
C PRO A 138 -9.87 -3.81 5.11
N CYS A 139 -8.69 -4.31 5.53
CA CYS A 139 -7.45 -3.55 5.58
C CYS A 139 -6.54 -3.77 4.36
N SER A 140 -7.03 -4.44 3.32
CA SER A 140 -6.26 -4.70 2.10
C SER A 140 -6.79 -3.87 0.93
N PHE A 141 -5.90 -3.10 0.32
CA PHE A 141 -6.20 -2.20 -0.79
C PHE A 141 -5.52 -2.68 -2.06
N THR A 142 -6.31 -2.79 -3.12
CA THR A 142 -5.82 -3.16 -4.45
C THR A 142 -5.54 -1.91 -5.25
N LEU A 143 -4.28 -1.72 -5.62
CA LEU A 143 -3.82 -0.63 -6.47
C LEU A 143 -3.78 -1.15 -7.90
N THR A 144 -4.39 -0.40 -8.81
CA THR A 144 -4.38 -0.69 -10.25
C THR A 144 -3.44 0.29 -10.94
N TYR A 145 -2.62 -0.22 -11.84
CA TYR A 145 -1.76 0.59 -12.69
C TYR A 145 -1.91 0.16 -14.14
N SER A 146 -1.90 1.15 -15.03
CA SER A 146 -1.94 0.93 -16.47
C SER A 146 -0.97 1.86 -17.18
N GLU A 147 -0.19 1.33 -18.11
CA GLU A 147 0.76 2.10 -18.91
C GLU A 147 0.75 1.61 -20.37
N ARG A 148 0.95 2.54 -21.31
CA ARG A 148 1.06 2.24 -22.74
C ARG A 148 2.49 1.82 -23.06
N PHE A 149 2.63 0.77 -23.86
CA PHE A 149 3.92 0.22 -24.26
C PHE A 149 4.24 0.44 -25.75
N GLN A 150 3.21 0.55 -26.60
CA GLN A 150 3.36 0.84 -28.03
C GLN A 150 2.08 1.46 -28.58
#